data_AF-A0A2C9SUS9-F1
#
_entry.id   AF-A0A2C9SUS9-F1
#
_cell.length_a   1.000
_cell.length_b   1.000
_cell.length_c   1.000
_cell.angle_alpha   90.00
_cell.angle_beta   90.00
_cell.angle_gamma   90.00
#
_symmetry.space_group_name_H-M   'P 1'
#
loop_
_entity.id
_entity.type
_entity.pdbx_description
1 polymer ?
#
loop_
_entity_poly.entity_id
_entity_poly.type
_entity_poly.pdbx_seq_one_letter_code
_entity_poly.pdbx_strand_id
1 'polypeptide(L)'
;MSAPQPQLQRPASVIRGYFDQINEIAQDAARRDDAGRWGIDGWVRLIHNLLDLNMRTYAGAVQVALAGPSWWLQPTSTQPIPPDPIEVPTAKPYPRSVSIVKPFERIGRPEIRIPLQALSLQPAILAPGQTSVQIVLTDDRFTGANYTGALRLRRADGGGQDTEMVTVTVGL
;
A
#
# COMPACT_ATOMS: atom_id res chain seq x y z
N MET A 1 -6.16 20.85 38.25
CA MET A 1 -5.38 20.63 37.02
C MET A 1 -6.20 19.71 36.14
N SER A 2 -6.85 20.24 35.10
CA SER A 2 -7.78 19.48 34.25
C SER A 2 -6.98 18.71 33.20
N ALA A 3 -7.17 17.39 33.13
CA ALA A 3 -6.52 16.53 32.14
C ALA A 3 -6.89 16.96 30.70
N PRO A 4 -5.96 16.88 29.73
CA PRO A 4 -6.24 17.27 28.36
C PRO A 4 -7.30 16.36 27.75
N GLN A 5 -8.37 16.95 27.23
CA GLN A 5 -9.49 16.22 26.61
C GLN A 5 -9.00 15.48 25.34
N PRO A 6 -9.20 14.15 25.24
CA PRO A 6 -8.75 13.35 24.09
C PRO A 6 -9.43 13.73 22.76
N GLN A 7 -10.51 14.52 22.80
CA GLN A 7 -11.27 14.96 21.64
C GLN A 7 -10.53 16.01 20.78
N LEU A 8 -9.62 16.80 21.36
CA LEU A 8 -8.79 17.76 20.63
C LEU A 8 -7.50 17.14 20.04
N GLN A 9 -7.15 15.91 20.45
CA GLN A 9 -5.91 15.26 20.01
C GLN A 9 -6.00 14.72 18.57
N ARG A 10 -7.19 14.32 18.12
CA ARG A 10 -7.42 13.74 16.77
C ARG A 10 -7.32 14.75 15.61
N PRO A 11 -7.94 15.94 15.65
CA PRO A 11 -7.74 16.92 14.59
C PRO A 11 -6.29 17.41 14.56
N ALA A 12 -5.66 17.54 15.73
CA ALA A 12 -4.26 17.91 15.84
C ALA A 12 -3.30 16.86 15.25
N SER A 13 -3.61 15.56 15.35
CA SER A 13 -2.78 14.50 14.77
C SER A 13 -2.89 14.42 13.24
N VAL A 14 -4.07 14.66 12.67
CA VAL A 14 -4.26 14.72 11.20
C VAL A 14 -3.52 15.93 10.62
N ILE A 15 -3.63 17.09 11.26
CA ILE A 15 -2.93 18.31 10.83
C ILE A 15 -1.42 18.15 10.96
N ARG A 16 -0.92 17.56 12.05
CA ARG A 16 0.52 17.27 12.20
C ARG A 16 1.03 16.29 11.14
N GLY A 17 0.32 15.18 10.91
CA GLY A 17 0.71 14.21 9.87
C GLY A 17 0.76 14.83 8.46
N TYR A 18 -0.14 15.77 8.16
CA TYR A 18 -0.11 16.54 6.92
C TYR A 18 1.12 17.46 6.82
N PHE A 19 1.46 18.19 7.90
CA PHE A 19 2.67 19.01 7.94
C PHE A 19 3.96 18.20 7.87
N ASP A 20 4.00 17.03 8.50
CA ASP A 20 5.15 16.12 8.45
C ASP A 20 5.38 15.61 7.01
N GLN A 21 4.31 15.27 6.29
CA GLN A 21 4.38 14.87 4.87
C GLN A 21 4.80 16.03 3.95
N ILE A 22 4.33 17.26 4.20
CA ILE A 22 4.82 18.46 3.48
C ILE A 22 6.32 18.67 3.74
N ASN A 23 6.75 18.55 4.99
CA ASN A 23 8.15 18.73 5.38
C ASN A 23 9.04 17.67 4.72
N GLU A 24 8.58 16.42 4.63
CA GLU A 24 9.29 15.34 3.94
C GLU A 24 9.42 15.61 2.43
N ILE A 25 8.35 16.08 1.77
CA ILE A 25 8.37 16.48 0.35
C ILE A 25 9.34 17.66 0.13
N ALA A 26 9.32 18.65 1.02
CA ALA A 26 10.21 19.81 0.94
C ALA A 26 11.68 19.41 1.13
N GLN A 27 11.97 18.52 2.07
CA GLN A 27 13.32 18.00 2.29
C GLN A 27 13.81 17.10 1.14
N ASP A 28 12.92 16.31 0.52
CA ASP A 28 13.22 15.54 -0.69
C ASP A 28 13.50 16.46 -1.89
N ALA A 29 12.76 17.57 -2.02
CA ALA A 29 13.01 18.57 -3.05
C ALA A 29 14.36 19.29 -2.84
N ALA A 30 14.65 19.75 -1.61
CA ALA A 30 15.92 20.40 -1.26
C ALA A 30 17.14 19.48 -1.52
N ARG A 31 17.07 18.21 -1.11
CA ARG A 31 18.15 17.23 -1.36
C ARG A 31 18.40 16.97 -2.85
N ARG A 32 17.41 17.17 -3.71
CA ARG A 32 17.55 17.00 -5.16
C ARG A 32 18.09 18.25 -5.85
N ASP A 33 17.84 19.43 -5.29
CA ASP A 33 18.50 20.69 -5.66
C ASP A 33 20.00 20.61 -5.42
N ASP A 34 20.37 20.24 -4.19
CA ASP A 34 21.75 20.11 -3.76
C ASP A 34 22.51 19.05 -4.60
N ALA A 35 21.79 18.08 -5.17
CA ALA A 35 22.34 17.05 -6.05
C ALA A 35 22.39 17.47 -7.54
N GLY A 36 22.04 18.70 -7.89
CA GLY A 36 22.08 19.23 -9.26
C GLY A 36 21.07 18.57 -10.22
N ARG A 37 20.03 17.91 -9.69
CA ARG A 37 19.03 17.14 -10.47
C ARG A 37 17.75 17.92 -10.75
N TRP A 38 17.83 19.25 -10.78
CA TRP A 38 16.67 20.09 -11.05
C TRP A 38 16.45 20.26 -12.56
N GLY A 39 15.42 19.58 -13.06
CA GLY A 39 14.95 19.63 -14.45
C GLY A 39 13.45 19.37 -14.53
N ILE A 40 12.88 19.30 -15.75
CA ILE A 40 11.43 19.10 -15.99
C ILE A 40 10.90 17.87 -15.23
N ASP A 41 11.67 16.78 -15.18
CA ASP A 41 11.32 15.56 -14.45
C ASP A 41 11.22 15.75 -12.93
N GLY A 42 12.03 16.65 -12.37
CA GLY A 42 11.96 17.03 -10.95
C GLY A 42 10.69 17.81 -10.62
N TRP A 43 10.30 18.73 -11.51
CA TRP A 43 9.09 19.55 -11.37
C TRP A 43 7.80 18.71 -11.52
N VAL A 44 7.75 17.81 -12.51
CA VAL A 44 6.63 16.87 -12.71
C VAL A 44 6.45 15.95 -11.51
N ARG A 45 7.55 15.49 -10.90
CA ARG A 45 7.52 14.64 -9.70
C ARG A 45 7.07 15.39 -8.45
N LEU A 46 7.48 16.66 -8.28
CA LEU A 46 7.03 17.49 -7.17
C LEU A 46 5.51 17.70 -7.22
N ILE A 47 4.99 18.03 -8.41
CA ILE A 47 3.55 18.22 -8.61
C ILE A 47 2.78 16.92 -8.39
N HIS A 48 3.30 15.79 -8.86
CA HIS A 48 2.66 14.49 -8.59
C HIS A 48 2.60 14.18 -7.10
N ASN A 49 3.68 14.40 -6.35
CA ASN A 49 3.68 14.14 -4.91
C ASN A 49 2.72 15.08 -4.17
N LEU A 50 2.62 16.35 -4.58
CA LEU A 50 1.67 17.31 -4.01
C LEU A 50 0.21 17.01 -4.38
N LEU A 51 -0.05 16.53 -5.60
CA LEU A 51 -1.38 16.09 -6.02
C LEU A 51 -1.80 14.81 -5.31
N ASP A 52 -0.90 13.83 -5.16
CA ASP A 52 -1.16 12.60 -4.42
C ASP A 52 -1.45 12.90 -2.94
N LEU A 53 -0.66 13.80 -2.33
CA LEU A 53 -0.91 14.27 -0.97
C LEU A 53 -2.26 15.00 -0.83
N ASN A 54 -2.61 15.87 -1.79
CA ASN A 54 -3.91 16.53 -1.81
C ASN A 54 -5.05 15.52 -1.94
N MET A 55 -4.93 14.54 -2.84
CA MET A 55 -5.94 13.49 -3.00
C MET A 55 -6.10 12.65 -1.74
N ARG A 56 -5.02 12.29 -1.04
CA ARG A 56 -5.09 11.62 0.27
C ARG A 56 -5.79 12.47 1.33
N THR A 57 -5.49 13.76 1.35
CA THR A 57 -6.09 14.72 2.30
C THR A 57 -7.57 14.92 2.02
N TYR A 58 -7.96 15.03 0.74
CA TYR A 58 -9.36 15.11 0.32
C TYR A 58 -10.11 13.82 0.60
N ALA A 59 -9.52 12.65 0.35
CA ALA A 59 -10.14 11.37 0.67
C ALA A 59 -10.39 11.23 2.18
N GLY A 60 -9.41 11.60 3.01
CA GLY A 60 -9.57 11.65 4.47
C GLY A 60 -10.61 12.69 4.92
N ALA A 61 -10.64 13.87 4.31
CA ALA A 61 -11.60 14.92 4.63
C ALA A 61 -13.04 14.56 4.21
N VAL A 62 -13.22 13.91 3.07
CA VAL A 62 -14.51 13.39 2.61
C VAL A 62 -14.98 12.27 3.52
N GLN A 63 -14.09 11.37 3.96
CA GLN A 63 -14.43 10.35 4.95
C GLN A 63 -14.88 10.98 6.28
N VAL A 64 -14.22 12.05 6.73
CA VAL A 64 -14.62 12.80 7.95
C VAL A 64 -15.93 13.56 7.75
N ALA A 65 -16.15 14.16 6.57
CA ALA A 65 -17.36 14.92 6.26
C ALA A 65 -18.59 14.01 6.10
N LEU A 66 -18.43 12.84 5.46
CA LEU A 66 -19.48 11.82 5.35
C LEU A 66 -19.78 11.14 6.69
N ALA A 67 -18.85 11.16 7.65
CA ALA A 67 -19.04 10.59 8.97
C ALA A 67 -19.94 11.42 9.91
N GLY A 68 -20.40 12.61 9.52
CA GLY A 68 -21.40 13.39 10.27
C GLY A 68 -21.03 13.71 11.73
N PRO A 69 -21.99 14.20 12.56
CA PRO A 69 -21.76 14.45 13.98
C PRO A 69 -21.57 13.11 14.71
N SER A 70 -20.32 12.83 15.06
CA SER A 70 -19.75 11.52 15.37
C SER A 70 -20.05 10.95 16.77
N TRP A 71 -21.17 11.31 17.39
CA TRP A 71 -21.49 10.86 18.76
C TRP A 71 -22.21 9.50 18.84
N TRP A 72 -22.62 8.94 17.70
CA TRP A 72 -23.31 7.64 17.62
C TRP A 72 -22.74 6.69 16.57
N LEU A 73 -21.87 7.18 15.70
CA LEU A 73 -21.31 6.36 14.62
C LEU A 73 -20.12 5.59 15.18
N GLN A 74 -20.24 4.27 15.13
CA GLN A 74 -19.12 3.38 15.40
C GLN A 74 -17.96 3.78 14.48
N PRO A 75 -16.71 3.83 14.98
CA PRO A 75 -15.56 4.15 14.15
C PRO A 75 -15.55 3.24 12.93
N THR A 76 -15.74 3.81 11.74
CA THR A 76 -15.47 3.10 10.50
C THR A 76 -13.97 2.80 10.46
N SER A 77 -13.64 1.54 10.20
CA SER A 77 -12.25 1.06 10.20
C SER A 77 -11.35 2.00 9.40
N THR A 78 -10.27 2.48 10.01
CA THR A 78 -9.21 3.23 9.31
C THR A 78 -8.25 2.30 8.57
N GLN A 79 -8.55 1.00 8.52
CA GLN A 79 -7.73 0.06 7.77
C GLN A 79 -7.84 0.37 6.26
N PRO A 80 -6.72 0.38 5.53
CA PRO A 80 -6.73 0.50 4.08
C PRO A 80 -7.71 -0.49 3.44
N ILE A 81 -8.40 -0.05 2.38
CA ILE A 81 -9.25 -0.93 1.57
C ILE A 81 -8.34 -2.05 1.05
N PRO A 82 -8.68 -3.32 1.26
CA PRO A 82 -7.89 -4.43 0.75
C PRO A 82 -7.71 -4.30 -0.77
N PRO A 83 -6.50 -4.48 -1.29
CA PRO A 83 -6.21 -4.29 -2.71
C PRO A 83 -6.92 -5.34 -3.55
N ASP A 84 -7.15 -5.04 -4.83
CA ASP A 84 -7.87 -5.95 -5.71
C ASP A 84 -7.21 -7.33 -5.76
N PRO A 85 -8.01 -8.42 -5.81
CA PRO A 85 -7.46 -9.76 -5.91
C PRO A 85 -6.64 -9.93 -7.20
N ILE A 86 -5.48 -10.56 -7.07
CA ILE A 86 -4.58 -10.87 -8.18
C ILE A 86 -5.07 -12.14 -8.85
N GLU A 87 -5.28 -12.07 -10.17
CA GLU A 87 -5.55 -13.23 -10.98
C GLU A 87 -4.25 -13.98 -11.34
N VAL A 88 -4.22 -15.26 -11.00
CA VAL A 88 -3.21 -16.21 -11.42
C VAL A 88 -3.69 -16.84 -12.73
N PRO A 89 -2.89 -16.78 -13.81
CA PRO A 89 -3.35 -17.00 -15.19
C PRO A 89 -3.76 -18.44 -15.54
N THR A 90 -3.72 -19.40 -14.62
CA THR A 90 -4.12 -20.78 -14.91
C THR A 90 -4.77 -21.45 -13.72
N ALA A 91 -5.99 -21.95 -13.89
CA ALA A 91 -6.62 -22.86 -12.94
C ALA A 91 -5.98 -24.25 -13.03
N LYS A 92 -5.68 -24.88 -11.90
CA LYS A 92 -5.09 -26.23 -11.84
C LYS A 92 -5.99 -27.18 -11.05
N PRO A 93 -6.02 -28.48 -11.36
CA PRO A 93 -6.85 -29.47 -10.66
C PRO A 93 -6.27 -29.91 -9.30
N TYR A 94 -5.25 -29.23 -8.78
CA TYR A 94 -4.58 -29.51 -7.51
C TYR A 94 -4.37 -28.23 -6.71
N PRO A 95 -4.23 -28.33 -5.37
CA PRO A 95 -3.95 -27.18 -4.54
C PRO A 95 -2.54 -26.64 -4.78
N ARG A 96 -2.37 -25.32 -4.67
CA ARG A 96 -1.11 -24.62 -4.91
C ARG A 96 -0.79 -23.67 -3.77
N SER A 97 0.40 -23.79 -3.18
CA SER A 97 0.93 -22.81 -2.25
C SER A 97 1.44 -21.61 -3.02
N VAL A 98 1.03 -20.41 -2.61
CA VAL A 98 1.50 -19.14 -3.17
C VAL A 98 2.56 -18.57 -2.24
N SER A 99 3.69 -18.15 -2.80
CA SER A 99 4.79 -17.55 -2.04
C SER A 99 5.36 -16.35 -2.79
N ILE A 100 5.85 -15.36 -2.05
CA ILE A 100 6.51 -14.19 -2.62
C ILE A 100 7.98 -14.52 -2.85
N VAL A 101 8.50 -14.31 -4.06
CA VAL A 101 9.88 -14.66 -4.40
C VAL A 101 10.88 -13.59 -3.99
N LYS A 102 10.49 -12.32 -4.14
CA LYS A 102 11.31 -11.17 -3.80
C LYS A 102 10.44 -10.02 -3.27
N PRO A 103 11.02 -9.09 -2.48
CA PRO A 103 10.35 -7.85 -2.10
C PRO A 103 9.70 -7.14 -3.29
N PHE A 104 8.50 -6.60 -3.06
CA PHE A 104 7.79 -5.80 -4.05
C PHE A 104 8.49 -4.45 -4.22
N GLU A 105 8.72 -4.04 -5.46
CA GLU A 105 9.42 -2.81 -5.83
C GLU A 105 8.42 -1.76 -6.29
N ARG A 106 8.54 -0.51 -5.82
CA ARG A 106 7.63 0.56 -6.23
C ARG A 106 7.87 0.93 -7.69
N ILE A 107 6.79 1.05 -8.47
CA ILE A 107 6.87 1.44 -9.88
C ILE A 107 7.49 2.85 -9.97
N GLY A 108 8.54 2.97 -10.76
CA GLY A 108 9.31 4.22 -10.94
C GLY A 108 10.26 4.58 -9.78
N ARG A 109 10.30 3.79 -8.70
CA ARG A 109 11.22 3.94 -7.54
C ARG A 109 11.67 2.58 -6.99
N PRO A 110 12.50 1.81 -7.73
CA PRO A 110 12.92 0.44 -7.34
C PRO A 110 13.76 0.36 -6.05
N GLU A 111 14.25 1.50 -5.57
CA GLU A 111 14.89 1.64 -4.26
C GLU A 111 13.89 1.55 -3.09
N ILE A 112 12.61 1.84 -3.33
CA ILE A 112 11.55 1.68 -2.33
C ILE A 112 10.98 0.28 -2.46
N ARG A 113 11.23 -0.54 -1.43
CA ARG A 113 10.82 -1.95 -1.40
C ARG A 113 9.96 -2.23 -0.18
N ILE A 114 8.94 -3.04 -0.38
CA ILE A 114 8.13 -3.55 0.72
C ILE A 114 8.86 -4.77 1.32
N PRO A 115 9.22 -4.73 2.61
CA PRO A 115 9.87 -5.87 3.25
C PRO A 115 8.88 -7.05 3.32
N LEU A 116 9.37 -8.28 3.20
CA LEU A 116 8.51 -9.46 3.09
C LEU A 116 7.59 -9.66 4.30
N GLN A 117 8.04 -9.27 5.49
CA GLN A 117 7.22 -9.32 6.71
C GLN A 117 6.05 -8.33 6.72
N ALA A 118 6.08 -7.31 5.84
CA ALA A 118 4.98 -6.37 5.64
C ALA A 118 3.92 -6.87 4.64
N LEU A 119 4.11 -8.08 4.08
CA LEU A 119 3.25 -8.68 3.07
C LEU A 119 2.70 -10.01 3.57
N SER A 120 1.40 -10.23 3.40
CA SER A 120 0.74 -11.52 3.61
C SER A 120 -0.12 -11.87 2.40
N LEU A 121 -0.35 -13.16 2.17
CA LEU A 121 -1.15 -13.66 1.04
C LEU A 121 -2.43 -14.30 1.54
N GLN A 122 -3.56 -13.93 0.96
CA GLN A 122 -4.88 -14.45 1.30
C GLN A 122 -5.64 -14.91 0.04
N PRO A 123 -5.89 -16.22 -0.15
CA PRO A 123 -5.38 -17.32 0.64
C PRO A 123 -3.90 -17.62 0.31
N ALA A 124 -3.13 -18.10 1.29
CA ALA A 124 -1.76 -18.58 1.06
C ALA A 124 -1.73 -19.91 0.26
N ILE A 125 -2.84 -20.66 0.25
CA ILE A 125 -3.02 -21.88 -0.51
C ILE A 125 -4.27 -21.73 -1.37
N LEU A 126 -4.09 -21.78 -2.69
CA LEU A 126 -5.19 -21.85 -3.65
C LEU A 126 -5.71 -23.28 -3.71
N ALA A 127 -7.01 -23.47 -3.52
CA ALA A 127 -7.67 -24.75 -3.73
C ALA A 127 -7.67 -25.12 -5.24
N PRO A 128 -7.96 -26.38 -5.60
CA PRO A 128 -8.17 -26.76 -7.00
C PRO A 128 -9.16 -25.81 -7.70
N GLY A 129 -8.80 -25.34 -8.89
CA GLY A 129 -9.61 -24.41 -9.67
C GLY A 129 -9.55 -22.94 -9.24
N GLN A 130 -9.02 -22.61 -8.05
CA GLN A 130 -8.90 -21.22 -7.62
C GLN A 130 -7.74 -20.50 -8.31
N THR A 131 -7.99 -19.27 -8.73
CA THR A 131 -7.06 -18.40 -9.45
C THR A 131 -6.89 -17.04 -8.80
N SER A 132 -7.48 -16.80 -7.63
CA SER A 132 -7.49 -15.48 -7.01
C SER A 132 -6.72 -15.48 -5.70
N VAL A 133 -5.73 -14.59 -5.57
CA VAL A 133 -4.97 -14.36 -4.34
C VAL A 133 -4.87 -12.87 -4.07
N GLN A 134 -5.06 -12.47 -2.83
CA GLN A 134 -4.93 -11.10 -2.38
C GLN A 134 -3.61 -10.92 -1.64
N ILE A 135 -2.95 -9.78 -1.88
CA ILE A 135 -1.83 -9.34 -1.04
C ILE A 135 -2.41 -8.44 0.05
N VAL A 136 -2.13 -8.75 1.31
CA VAL A 136 -2.55 -7.92 2.44
C VAL A 136 -1.32 -7.30 3.06
N LEU A 137 -1.31 -5.97 3.11
CA LEU A 137 -0.29 -5.21 3.82
C LEU A 137 -0.52 -5.32 5.33
N THR A 138 0.55 -5.52 6.09
CA THR A 138 0.52 -5.43 7.55
C THR A 138 1.10 -4.11 8.08
N ASP A 139 1.68 -3.30 7.18
CA ASP A 139 2.27 -1.99 7.48
C ASP A 139 1.72 -0.93 6.51
N ASP A 140 0.91 -0.03 7.03
CA ASP A 140 0.16 0.99 6.27
C ASP A 140 1.07 2.03 5.60
N ARG A 141 2.36 2.10 5.96
CA ARG A 141 3.29 3.07 5.34
C ARG A 141 3.52 2.81 3.85
N PHE A 142 3.20 1.60 3.39
CA PHE A 142 3.37 1.19 1.99
C PHE A 142 2.10 1.41 1.15
N THR A 143 1.00 1.86 1.76
CA THR A 143 -0.29 2.11 1.11
C THR A 143 -0.28 3.36 0.21
N GLY A 144 -1.13 3.34 -0.82
CA GLY A 144 -1.34 4.38 -1.82
C GLY A 144 -0.30 4.36 -2.93
N ALA A 145 0.31 3.22 -3.26
CA ALA A 145 1.31 3.14 -4.32
C ALA A 145 1.22 1.84 -5.12
N ASN A 146 1.71 1.88 -6.35
CA ASN A 146 1.78 0.71 -7.20
C ASN A 146 3.14 0.03 -7.07
N TYR A 147 3.12 -1.29 -6.93
CA TYR A 147 4.30 -2.11 -6.78
C TYR A 147 4.27 -3.29 -7.74
N THR A 148 5.46 -3.71 -8.18
CA THR A 148 5.65 -4.90 -9.00
C THR A 148 6.43 -5.95 -8.21
N GLY A 149 5.96 -7.18 -8.28
CA GLY A 149 6.59 -8.32 -7.61
C GLY A 149 6.42 -9.60 -8.41
N ALA A 150 6.93 -10.69 -7.85
CA ALA A 150 6.80 -12.02 -8.43
C ALA A 150 6.28 -13.00 -7.38
N LEU A 151 5.20 -13.68 -7.74
CA LEU A 151 4.63 -14.80 -6.99
C LEU A 151 5.16 -16.11 -7.57
N ARG A 152 5.49 -17.04 -6.68
CA ARG A 152 5.77 -18.42 -7.02
C ARG A 152 4.63 -19.28 -6.53
N LEU A 153 4.01 -20.00 -7.46
CA LEU A 153 3.03 -21.02 -7.17
C LEU A 153 3.71 -22.37 -7.23
N ARG A 154 3.48 -23.19 -6.21
CA ARG A 154 4.00 -24.57 -6.16
C ARG A 154 2.88 -25.51 -5.76
N ARG A 155 2.87 -26.70 -6.34
CA ARG A 155 1.95 -27.77 -5.96
C ARG A 155 2.07 -28.10 -4.45
N ALA A 156 0.95 -28.10 -3.73
CA ALA A 156 0.93 -28.20 -2.26
C ALA A 156 0.58 -29.60 -1.72
N ASP A 157 0.07 -30.51 -2.56
CA ASP A 157 -0.33 -31.88 -2.18
C ASP A 157 0.84 -32.89 -2.19
N GLY A 158 2.09 -32.42 -2.37
CA GLY A 158 3.28 -33.27 -2.42
C GLY A 158 3.47 -34.06 -3.72
N GLY A 159 2.54 -33.95 -4.70
CA GLY A 159 2.50 -34.80 -5.89
C GLY A 159 3.38 -34.36 -7.08
N GLY A 160 4.29 -33.39 -6.94
CA GLY A 160 5.18 -33.00 -8.04
C GLY A 160 6.02 -31.73 -7.83
N GLN A 161 6.92 -31.46 -8.79
CA GLN A 161 7.78 -30.27 -8.83
C GLN A 161 7.16 -29.08 -9.59
N ASP A 162 5.88 -29.17 -9.98
CA ASP A 162 5.24 -28.12 -10.76
C ASP A 162 5.32 -26.77 -10.03
N THR A 163 6.01 -25.83 -10.67
CA THR A 163 6.35 -24.52 -10.14
C THR A 163 6.12 -23.49 -11.24
N GLU A 164 5.33 -22.48 -10.93
CA GLU A 164 4.97 -21.41 -11.84
C GLU A 164 5.39 -20.07 -11.23
N MET A 165 5.91 -19.18 -12.07
CA MET A 165 6.29 -17.83 -11.70
C MET A 165 5.35 -16.85 -12.37
N VAL A 166 4.73 -15.98 -11.57
CA VAL A 166 3.78 -14.97 -12.04
C VAL A 166 4.27 -13.61 -11.60
N THR A 167 4.57 -12.75 -12.57
CA THR A 167 4.86 -11.33 -12.31
C THR A 167 3.53 -10.60 -12.13
N VAL A 168 3.43 -9.83 -11.06
CA VAL A 168 2.18 -9.16 -10.67
C VAL A 168 2.46 -7.70 -10.38
N THR A 169 1.51 -6.86 -10.76
CA THR A 169 1.48 -5.44 -10.38
C THR A 169 0.23 -5.20 -9.56
N VAL A 170 0.41 -4.57 -8.40
CA VAL A 170 -0.66 -4.30 -7.44
C VAL A 170 -0.62 -2.86 -6.99
N GLY A 171 -1.79 -2.25 -6.87
CA GLY A 171 -1.98 -1.05 -6.06
C GLY A 171 -2.23 -1.49 -4.63
N LEU A 172 -1.39 -1.04 -3.70
CA LEU A 172 -1.49 -1.34 -2.26
C LEU A 172 -1.73 -0.07 -1.48
#